data_AF-A0A257RU71-F1
#
_entry.id   AF-A0A257RU71-F1
#
_cell.length_a   1.000
_cell.length_b   1.000
_cell.length_c   1.000
_cell.angle_alpha   90.00
_cell.angle_beta   90.00
_cell.angle_gamma   90.00
#
_symmetry.space_group_name_H-M   'P 1'
#
loop_
_entity.id
_entity.type
_entity.pdbx_description
1 polymer ?
#
loop_
_entity_poly.entity_id
_entity_poly.type
_entity_poly.pdbx_seq_one_letter_code
_entity_poly.pdbx_strand_id
1 'polypeptide(L)' 'MSITCRVMTDDDRIRWDDFVLAHPAGHFFHRAAWQDVIKTAFGQRPYFMLAERAGAICGLL' A
#
# COMPACT_ATOMS: atom_id res chain seq x y z
N MET A 1 -19.15 5.35 10.72
CA MET A 1 -18.49 5.06 9.43
C MET A 1 -17.56 3.88 9.64
N SER A 2 -17.66 2.83 8.83
CA SER A 2 -16.78 1.65 8.91
C SER A 2 -15.46 1.88 8.18
N ILE A 3 -14.43 1.15 8.60
CA ILE A 3 -13.16 1.02 7.89
C ILE A 3 -13.15 -0.39 7.27
N THR A 4 -12.81 -0.50 6.00
CA THR A 4 -12.61 -1.77 5.30
C THR A 4 -11.14 -1.99 5.01
N CYS A 5 -10.62 -3.16 5.35
CA CYS A 5 -9.24 -3.53 5.05
C CYS A 5 -9.22 -4.59 3.95
N ARG A 6 -8.35 -4.42 2.95
CA ARG A 6 -8.17 -5.38 1.86
C ARG A 6 -6.74 -5.41 1.35
N VAL A 7 -6.38 -6.47 0.64
CA VAL A 7 -5.11 -6.54 -0.08
C VAL A 7 -5.12 -5.52 -1.22
N MET A 8 -3.99 -4.84 -1.40
CA MET A 8 -3.73 -3.94 -2.52
C MET A 8 -3.82 -4.70 -3.85
N THR A 9 -4.47 -4.11 -4.84
CA THR A 9 -4.49 -4.56 -6.23
C THR A 9 -3.58 -3.67 -7.08
N ASP A 10 -3.29 -4.06 -8.33
CA ASP A 10 -2.45 -3.26 -9.21
C ASP A 10 -3.07 -1.87 -9.51
N ASP A 11 -4.40 -1.76 -9.50
CA ASP A 11 -5.12 -0.49 -9.71
C ASP A 11 -4.91 0.50 -8.54
N ASP A 12 -4.48 0.02 -7.37
CA ASP A 12 -4.27 0.86 -6.19
C ASP A 12 -2.88 1.50 -6.14
N ARG A 13 -1.94 1.07 -7.00
CA ARG A 13 -0.51 1.44 -6.88
C ARG A 13 -0.28 2.95 -6.87
N ILE A 14 -1.02 3.70 -7.70
CA ILE A 14 -0.92 5.17 -7.74
C ILE A 14 -1.46 5.77 -6.44
N ARG A 15 -2.68 5.40 -6.03
CA ARG A 15 -3.31 5.90 -4.78
C ARG A 15 -2.47 5.56 -3.55
N TRP A 16 -1.85 4.40 -3.55
CA TRP A 16 -0.94 3.93 -2.51
C TRP A 16 0.29 4.83 -2.42
N ASP A 17 0.98 5.05 -3.53
CA ASP A 17 2.19 5.87 -3.57
C ASP A 17 1.87 7.35 -3.24
N ASP A 18 0.74 7.88 -3.71
CA ASP A 18 0.26 9.22 -3.34
C ASP A 18 0.04 9.34 -1.83
N PHE A 19 -0.60 8.34 -1.21
CA PHE A 19 -0.80 8.31 0.23
C PHE A 19 0.54 8.25 0.98
N VAL A 20 1.47 7.40 0.53
CA VAL A 20 2.82 7.29 1.12
C VAL A 20 3.56 8.63 1.04
N LEU A 21 3.53 9.31 -0.12
CA LEU A 21 4.22 10.59 -0.31
C LEU A 21 3.62 11.73 0.51
N ALA A 22 2.30 11.70 0.73
CA ALA A 22 1.60 12.71 1.52
C ALA A 22 1.70 12.46 3.04
N HIS A 23 2.03 11.25 3.49
CA HIS A 23 2.01 10.89 4.91
C HIS A 23 3.35 11.23 5.60
N PRO A 24 3.36 11.89 6.78
CA PRO A 24 4.60 12.28 7.46
C PRO A 24 5.55 11.13 7.82
N ALA A 25 4.99 9.94 8.08
CA ALA A 25 5.76 8.71 8.33
C ALA A 25 5.99 7.85 7.07
N GLY A 26 5.49 8.30 5.92
CA GLY A 26 5.68 7.61 4.64
C GLY A 26 7.12 7.75 4.17
N HIS A 27 7.67 6.67 3.61
CA HIS A 27 9.05 6.64 3.15
C HIS A 27 9.19 5.75 1.93
N PHE A 28 10.32 5.85 1.23
CA PHE A 28 10.61 5.12 -0.01
C PHE A 28 10.30 3.62 0.06
N PHE A 29 10.59 2.96 1.19
CA PHE A 29 10.34 1.53 1.43
C PHE A 29 8.87 1.15 1.60
N HIS A 30 7.97 2.13 1.76
CA HIS A 30 6.53 1.89 1.81
C HIS A 30 5.88 1.91 0.43
N ARG A 31 6.57 2.32 -0.64
CA ARG A 31 5.98 2.45 -1.98
C ARG A 31 5.64 1.09 -2.60
N ALA A 32 4.59 1.05 -3.42
CA ALA A 32 4.05 -0.17 -4.02
C ALA A 32 5.07 -0.95 -4.86
N ALA A 33 6.05 -0.27 -5.47
CA ALA A 33 7.14 -0.93 -6.22
C ALA A 33 7.95 -1.92 -5.38
N TRP A 34 7.99 -1.75 -4.05
CA TRP A 34 8.66 -2.71 -3.15
C TRP A 34 7.99 -4.08 -3.13
N GLN A 35 6.70 -4.16 -3.47
CA GLN A 35 6.03 -5.45 -3.61
C GLN A 35 6.73 -6.32 -4.68
N ASP A 36 7.17 -5.72 -5.78
CA ASP A 36 7.85 -6.43 -6.88
C ASP A 36 9.31 -6.72 -6.54
N VAL A 37 10.00 -5.78 -5.87
CA VAL A 37 11.37 -6.02 -5.38
C VAL A 37 11.38 -7.21 -4.43
N ILE A 38 10.44 -7.28 -3.48
CA ILE A 38 10.40 -8.37 -2.51
C ILE A 38 10.12 -9.72 -3.19
N LYS A 39 9.19 -9.74 -4.15
CA LYS A 39 8.89 -10.95 -4.95
C LYS A 39 10.11 -11.41 -5.73
N THR A 40 10.79 -10.51 -6.42
CA THR A 40 11.87 -10.85 -7.35
C THR A 40 13.20 -11.14 -6.64
N ALA A 41 13.57 -10.36 -5.63
CA ALA A 41 14.85 -10.50 -4.94
C ALA A 41 14.84 -11.61 -3.88
N PHE A 42 13.71 -11.83 -3.21
CA PHE A 42 13.64 -12.77 -2.07
C PHE A 42 12.70 -13.96 -2.30
N GLY A 43 11.97 -14.01 -3.42
CA GLY A 43 11.00 -15.07 -3.71
C GLY A 43 9.82 -15.11 -2.75
N GLN A 44 9.63 -14.06 -1.94
CA GLN A 44 8.55 -14.00 -0.95
C GLN A 44 7.28 -13.45 -1.56
N ARG A 45 6.12 -13.81 -1.00
CA ARG A 45 4.82 -13.22 -1.35
C ARG A 45 4.43 -12.16 -0.32
N PRO A 46 4.77 -10.87 -0.55
CA PRO A 46 4.39 -9.81 0.37
C PRO A 46 2.89 -9.51 0.30
N TYR A 47 2.27 -9.31 1.46
CA TYR A 47 0.89 -8.86 1.59
C TYR A 47 0.89 -7.37 1.93
N PHE A 48 0.58 -6.55 0.93
CA PHE A 48 0.40 -5.11 1.10
C PHE A 48 -1.09 -4.88 1.32
N MET A 49 -1.47 -4.40 2.50
CA MET A 49 -2.86 -4.15 2.86
C MET A 49 -3.13 -2.65 2.91
N LEU A 50 -4.33 -2.26 2.51
CA LEU A 50 -4.83 -0.91 2.63
C LEU A 50 -6.12 -0.89 3.44
N ALA A 51 -6.28 0.17 4.22
CA ALA A 51 -7.49 0.50 4.95
C ALA A 51 -8.20 1.66 4.23
N GLU A 52 -9.48 1.48 3.94
CA GLU A 52 -10.33 2.48 3.28
C GLU A 52 -11.46 2.93 4.19
N ARG A 53 -11.70 4.23 4.20
CA ARG A 53 -12.87 4.86 4.82
C ARG A 53 -13.54 5.76 3.79
N ALA A 54 -14.79 5.44 3.44
CA ALA A 54 -15.55 6.15 2.40
C ALA A 54 -14.78 6.24 1.06
N GLY A 55 -14.10 5.16 0.66
CA GLY A 55 -13.35 5.08 -0.59
C GLY A 55 -11.99 5.80 -0.60
N ALA A 56 -11.60 6.47 0.50
CA ALA A 56 -10.28 7.07 0.65
C ALA A 56 -9.36 6.15 1.48
N ILE A 57 -8.12 6.00 1.05
CA ILE A 57 -7.09 5.31 1.83
C ILE A 57 -6.85 6.12 3.12
N CYS A 58 -6.91 5.44 4.26
CA CYS A 58 -6.65 6.03 5.57
C CYS A 58 -5.57 5.29 6.37
N GLY A 59 -4.97 4.25 5.82
CA GLY A 59 -3.88 3.51 6.43
C GLY A 59 -3.40 2.38 5.52
N LEU A 60 -2.16 1.95 5.74
CA LEU A 60 -1.47 0.91 4.97
C LEU A 60 -0.76 -0.04 5.96
N LEU A 61 -0.51 -1.29 5.54
CA LEU A 61 0.30 -2.28 6.26
C LEU A 61 1.10 -3.16 5.28
#